data_AF-A0A1V9FKI2-F1
#
_entry.id   AF-A0A1V9FKI2-F1
#
_cell.length_a   1.000
_cell.length_b   1.000
_cell.length_c   1.000
_cell.angle_alpha   90.00
_cell.angle_beta   90.00
_cell.angle_gamma   90.00
#
_symmetry.space_group_name_H-M   'P 1'
#
loop_
_entity.id
_entity.type
_entity.pdbx_description
1 polymer ?
#
loop_
_entity_poly.entity_id
_entity_poly.type
_entity_poly.pdbx_seq_one_letter_code
_entity_poly.pdbx_strand_id
1 'polypeptide(L)'
;MLCQVGEIWYIYSQNQTRQFGRYIDHVAKYIGGRYETFKSVEQPGAVYEQVPEALQIEAMRFLNVFVTPTWLLDKKILSLTGSYPL
;
A
#
# COMPACT_ATOMS: atom_id res chain seq x y z
N MET A 1 -23.41 1.34 -27.60
CA MET A 1 -22.90 0.39 -26.58
C MET A 1 -21.37 0.47 -26.41
N LEU A 2 -20.73 1.62 -26.64
CA LEU A 2 -19.27 1.80 -26.48
C LEU A 2 -18.89 2.72 -25.30
N CYS A 3 -19.87 3.40 -24.68
CA CYS A 3 -19.63 4.34 -23.57
C CYS A 3 -19.21 3.63 -22.27
N GLN A 4 -19.65 2.39 -22.04
CA GLN A 4 -19.46 1.72 -20.75
C GLN A 4 -18.04 1.18 -20.51
N VAL A 5 -17.26 0.91 -21.58
CA VAL A 5 -15.91 0.35 -21.45
C VAL A 5 -14.87 1.40 -21.03
N GLY A 6 -15.04 2.66 -21.48
CA GLY A 6 -14.17 3.77 -21.08
C GLY A 6 -14.30 4.13 -19.59
N GLU A 7 -15.50 4.08 -19.05
CA GLU A 7 -15.79 4.32 -17.62
C GLU A 7 -15.14 3.24 -16.73
N ILE A 8 -15.20 1.97 -17.14
CA ILE A 8 -14.61 0.84 -16.39
C ILE A 8 -13.09 0.96 -16.35
N TRP A 9 -12.46 1.30 -17.47
CA TRP A 9 -11.00 1.49 -17.56
C TRP A 9 -10.54 2.63 -16.64
N TYR A 10 -11.25 3.76 -16.66
CA TYR A 10 -10.96 4.89 -15.79
C TYR A 10 -11.07 4.50 -14.31
N ILE A 11 -12.17 3.86 -13.90
CA ILE A 11 -12.36 3.43 -12.50
C ILE A 11 -11.30 2.42 -12.07
N TYR A 12 -10.90 1.49 -12.94
CA TYR A 12 -9.88 0.50 -12.63
C TYR A 12 -8.50 1.12 -12.43
N SER A 13 -8.08 2.00 -13.35
CA SER A 13 -6.81 2.74 -13.26
C SER A 13 -6.75 3.61 -11.99
N GLN A 14 -7.85 4.29 -11.66
CA GLN A 14 -7.98 5.07 -10.44
C GLN A 14 -7.88 4.19 -9.19
N ASN A 15 -8.52 3.01 -9.20
CA ASN A 15 -8.43 2.06 -8.09
C ASN A 15 -7.03 1.48 -7.91
N GLN A 16 -6.30 1.17 -8.98
CA GLN A 16 -4.92 0.69 -8.89
C GLN A 16 -3.99 1.73 -8.27
N THR A 17 -4.06 2.98 -8.75
CA THR A 17 -3.26 4.09 -8.21
C THR A 17 -3.56 4.32 -6.74
N ARG A 18 -4.84 4.28 -6.35
CA ARG A 18 -5.27 4.44 -4.96
C ARG A 18 -4.81 3.28 -4.08
N GLN A 19 -4.86 2.04 -4.56
CA GLN A 19 -4.38 0.88 -3.81
C GLN A 19 -2.87 0.91 -3.63
N PHE A 20 -2.13 1.32 -4.66
CA PHE A 20 -0.70 1.57 -4.57
C PHE A 20 -0.38 2.60 -3.48
N GLY A 21 -1.03 3.77 -3.52
CA GLY A 21 -0.87 4.81 -2.50
C GLY A 21 -1.14 4.31 -1.08
N ARG A 22 -2.20 3.50 -0.87
CA ARG A 22 -2.51 2.93 0.45
C ARG A 22 -1.43 1.98 0.97
N TYR A 23 -0.82 1.17 0.09
CA TYR A 23 0.27 0.29 0.50
C TYR A 23 1.53 1.07 0.84
N ILE A 24 1.88 2.08 0.04
CA ILE A 24 3.00 2.97 0.33
C ILE A 24 2.78 3.69 1.66
N ASP A 25 1.61 4.31 1.86
CA ASP A 25 1.27 5.01 3.11
C ASP A 25 1.28 4.06 4.32
N HIS A 26 0.86 2.81 4.14
CA HIS A 26 0.90 1.81 5.21
C HIS A 26 2.33 1.45 5.59
N VAL A 27 3.19 1.16 4.61
CA VAL A 27 4.57 0.75 4.87
C VAL A 27 5.43 1.92 5.34
N ALA A 28 5.19 3.14 4.85
CA ALA A 28 5.88 4.34 5.29
C ALA A 28 5.74 4.60 6.80
N LYS A 29 4.64 4.18 7.43
CA LYS A 29 4.44 4.31 8.88
C LYS A 29 5.38 3.48 9.73
N TYR A 30 6.03 2.46 9.17
CA TYR A 30 7.03 1.67 9.90
C TYR A 30 8.35 2.43 10.05
N ILE A 31 8.67 3.36 9.16
CA ILE A 31 9.92 4.13 9.20
C ILE A 31 9.76 5.26 10.21
N GLY A 32 10.51 5.21 11.32
CA GLY A 32 10.34 6.14 12.43
C GLY A 32 9.00 5.98 13.17
N GLY A 33 8.30 4.86 12.95
CA GLY A 33 7.03 4.56 13.59
C GLY A 33 7.19 4.16 15.06
N ARG A 34 6.11 4.36 15.84
CA ARG A 34 5.98 3.88 17.20
C ARG A 34 4.66 3.13 17.38
N TYR A 35 4.68 2.02 18.09
CA TYR A 35 3.48 1.35 18.56
C TYR A 35 2.95 2.06 19.79
N GLU A 36 1.64 2.25 19.82
CA GLU A 36 0.92 2.81 20.97
C GLU A 36 0.05 1.71 21.57
N THR A 37 0.27 1.44 22.85
CA THR A 37 -0.58 0.54 23.63
C THR A 37 -1.42 1.39 24.56
N PHE A 38 -2.73 1.44 24.32
CA PHE A 38 -3.66 2.13 25.21
C PHE A 38 -3.73 1.38 26.56
N LYS A 39 -3.44 2.10 27.64
CA LYS A 39 -3.40 1.58 29.00
C LYS A 39 -4.10 2.52 29.98
N SER A 40 -4.68 1.98 31.05
CA SER A 40 -5.17 2.79 32.18
C SER A 40 -3.99 3.27 33.05
N VAL A 41 -4.22 4.30 33.87
CA VAL A 41 -3.18 4.92 34.71
C VAL A 41 -2.53 3.93 35.68
N GLU A 42 -3.24 2.86 36.02
CA GLU A 42 -2.82 1.83 36.98
C GLU A 42 -2.04 0.68 36.31
N GLN A 43 -2.06 0.59 34.98
CA GLN A 43 -1.37 -0.48 34.25
C GLN A 43 0.11 -0.13 34.02
N PRO A 44 1.05 -0.97 34.52
CA PRO A 44 2.47 -0.67 34.41
C PRO A 44 3.02 -0.85 32.98
N GLY A 45 4.16 -0.20 32.73
CA GLY A 45 4.95 -0.30 31.50
C GLY A 45 4.77 0.88 30.54
N ALA A 46 5.61 0.93 29.50
CA ALA A 46 5.58 2.02 28.52
C ALA A 46 4.29 2.00 27.67
N VAL A 47 3.79 3.19 27.33
CA VAL A 47 2.66 3.41 26.40
C VAL A 47 3.15 3.35 24.94
N TYR A 48 4.39 3.77 24.70
CA TYR A 48 4.99 3.80 23.38
C TYR A 48 6.18 2.85 23.28
N GLU A 49 6.26 2.13 22.18
CA GLU A 49 7.38 1.26 21.81
C GLU A 49 7.83 1.62 20.39
N GLN A 50 9.12 1.63 20.12
CA GLN A 50 9.64 1.92 18.78
C GLN A 50 9.42 0.72 17.87
N VAL A 51 9.15 0.96 16.58
CA VAL A 51 9.13 -0.13 15.59
C VAL A 51 10.52 -0.79 15.55
N PRO A 52 10.63 -2.13 15.66
CA PRO A 52 11.90 -2.84 15.58
C PRO A 52 12.71 -2.48 14.33
N GLU A 53 14.03 -2.31 14.49
CA GLU A 53 14.94 -1.95 13.40
C GLU A 53 14.79 -2.84 12.16
N ALA A 54 14.64 -4.15 12.36
CA ALA A 54 14.46 -5.11 11.27
C ALA A 54 13.25 -4.78 10.38
N LEU A 55 12.12 -4.34 10.98
CA LEU A 55 10.93 -3.93 10.24
C LEU A 55 11.13 -2.59 9.54
N GLN A 56 11.88 -1.67 10.13
CA GLN A 56 12.22 -0.41 9.47
C GLN A 56 13.08 -0.64 8.23
N ILE A 57 14.08 -1.52 8.31
CA ILE A 57 14.93 -1.91 7.18
C ILE A 57 14.10 -2.59 6.09
N GLU A 58 13.18 -3.48 6.47
CA GLU A 58 12.27 -4.12 5.52
C GLU A 58 11.35 -3.11 4.83
N ALA A 59 10.80 -2.15 5.56
CA ALA A 59 9.99 -1.07 5.01
C ALA A 59 10.78 -0.22 4.00
N MET A 60 12.03 0.13 4.31
CA MET A 60 12.92 0.83 3.38
C MET A 60 13.16 0.03 2.10
N ARG A 61 13.35 -1.28 2.20
CA ARG A 61 13.50 -2.17 1.03
C ARG A 61 12.22 -2.23 0.19
N PHE A 62 11.06 -2.31 0.84
CA PHE A 62 9.77 -2.34 0.15
C PHE A 62 9.49 -1.03 -0.62
N LEU A 63 9.81 0.13 -0.02
CA LEU A 63 9.57 1.44 -0.64
C LEU A 63 10.52 1.78 -1.80
N ASN A 64 11.46 0.89 -2.15
CA ASN A 64 12.30 1.04 -3.33
C ASN A 64 11.53 0.73 -4.64
N VAL A 65 10.45 1.48 -4.90
CA VAL A 65 9.44 1.22 -5.94
C VAL A 65 9.73 1.90 -7.28
N PHE A 66 11.00 2.15 -7.60
CA PHE A 66 11.39 2.71 -8.91
C PHE A 66 11.25 1.72 -10.07
N VAL A 67 10.96 0.46 -9.76
CA VAL A 67 10.63 -0.58 -10.73
C VAL A 67 9.12 -0.82 -10.73
N THR A 68 8.53 -1.03 -11.91
CA THR A 68 7.10 -1.29 -12.05
C THR A 68 6.68 -2.50 -11.19
N PRO A 69 5.81 -2.31 -10.17
CA PRO A 69 5.43 -3.39 -9.27
C PRO A 69 4.47 -4.37 -9.98
N THR A 70 4.96 -5.57 -10.31
CA THR A 70 4.16 -6.60 -10.99
C THR A 70 3.03 -7.16 -10.11
N TRP A 71 3.13 -7.00 -8.78
CA TRP A 71 2.12 -7.41 -7.81
C TRP A 71 0.86 -6.53 -7.83
N LEU A 72 0.91 -5.33 -8.44
CA LEU A 72 -0.24 -4.46 -8.63
C LEU A 72 -1.03 -4.78 -9.91
N LEU A 73 -0.45 -5.60 -10.80
CA LEU A 73 -0.99 -5.93 -12.11
C LEU A 73 -1.78 -7.24 -12.05
N ASP A 74 -3.11 -7.15 -12.06
CA ASP A 74 -3.97 -8.33 -12.20
C ASP A 74 -4.19 -8.64 -13.69
N LYS A 75 -3.52 -9.69 -14.19
CA LYS A 75 -3.60 -10.13 -15.60
C LYS A 75 -5.02 -10.41 -16.05
N LYS A 76 -5.89 -10.93 -15.17
CA LYS A 76 -7.28 -11.24 -15.51
C LYS A 76 -8.05 -9.94 -15.75
N ILE A 77 -7.87 -8.94 -14.89
CA ILE A 77 -8.58 -7.67 -15.06
C ILE A 77 -8.03 -6.91 -16.26
N LEU A 78 -6.71 -6.85 -16.43
CA LEU A 78 -6.06 -6.23 -17.59
C LEU A 78 -6.58 -6.80 -18.92
N SER A 79 -6.81 -8.12 -18.98
CA SER A 79 -7.40 -8.77 -20.17
C SER A 79 -8.86 -8.40 -20.42
N LEU A 80 -9.62 -8.09 -19.37
CA LEU A 80 -11.03 -7.71 -19.46
C LEU A 80 -11.22 -6.23 -19.79
N THR A 81 -10.28 -5.38 -19.37
CA THR A 81 -10.32 -3.93 -19.60
C THR A 81 -9.57 -3.50 -20.86
N GLY A 82 -8.83 -4.40 -21.52
CA GLY A 82 -7.98 -4.07 -22.66
C GLY A 82 -6.79 -3.17 -22.30
N SER A 83 -6.44 -3.11 -21.01
CA SER A 83 -5.33 -2.32 -20.49
C SER A 83 -4.05 -3.14 -20.63
N TYR A 84 -3.17 -2.79 -21.58
CA TYR A 84 -1.84 -3.37 -21.66
C TYR A 84 -0.85 -2.43 -20.95
N PRO A 85 -0.07 -2.91 -19.97
CA PRO A 85 0.88 -2.08 -19.24
C PRO A 85 2.16 -1.72 -20.05
N LEU A 86 2.16 -1.97 -21.36
CA LEU A 86 3.21 -1.67 -22.33
C LEU A 86 2.61 -1.16 -23.63
#